data_AF-A0AAW5AED4-F1
#
_entry.id   AF-A0AAW5AED4-F1
#
_cell.length_a   1.000
_cell.length_b   1.000
_cell.length_c   1.000
_cell.angle_alpha   90.00
_cell.angle_beta   90.00
_cell.angle_gamma   90.00
#
_symmetry.space_group_name_H-M   'P 1'
#
loop_
_entity.id
_entity.type
_entity.pdbx_description
1 polymer ?
#
loop_
_entity_poly.entity_id
_entity_poly.type
_entity_poly.pdbx_seq_one_letter_code
_entity_poly.pdbx_strand_id
1 'polypeptide(L)'
;MMREHNRLSVRPYLGITPHLTAEKSGLYLSNEGIGPGIITSFTVRVGDEQFNGLGDSRWPAVLEKARLNPECFAKGWPTEGAAVRPGNDIAILEPTKSTQFGPLCLLQMSFFLQRNDVFVEMHYESLYKEPFTFSGPLSMNEAMDMGALGKILQR
;
A
#
# COMPACT_ATOMS: atom_id res chain seq x y z
N MET A 1 37.32 1.10 27.07
CA MET A 1 37.11 0.39 25.80
C MET A 1 35.62 0.21 25.59
N MET A 2 35.05 0.95 24.65
CA MET A 2 33.64 0.87 24.30
C MET A 2 33.43 -0.43 23.54
N ARG A 3 32.62 -1.34 24.09
CA ARG A 3 32.21 -2.57 23.40
C ARG A 3 31.46 -2.14 22.14
N GLU A 4 32.07 -2.33 20.98
CA GLU A 4 31.36 -2.29 19.70
C GLU A 4 30.32 -3.40 19.77
N HIS A 5 29.06 -3.03 19.98
CA HIS A 5 27.97 -3.99 19.96
C HIS A 5 27.94 -4.63 18.57
N ASN A 6 27.93 -5.96 18.51
CA ASN A 6 27.59 -6.71 17.30
C ASN A 6 26.30 -6.10 16.74
N ARG A 7 26.41 -5.29 15.67
CA ARG A 7 25.24 -4.71 15.01
C ARG A 7 24.54 -5.89 14.36
N LEU A 8 23.55 -6.45 15.04
CA LEU A 8 22.61 -7.40 14.45
C LEU A 8 22.11 -6.74 13.17
N SER A 9 22.34 -7.38 12.02
CA SER A 9 21.90 -6.89 10.73
C SER A 9 20.37 -6.83 10.69
N VAL A 10 19.83 -5.67 11.08
CA VAL A 10 18.42 -5.32 10.98
C VAL A 10 18.27 -4.55 9.67
N ARG A 11 17.88 -5.27 8.62
CA ARG A 11 17.61 -4.71 7.31
C ARG A 11 16.13 -4.91 7.00
N PRO A 12 15.26 -3.91 7.28
CA PRO A 12 13.88 -3.99 6.86
C PRO A 12 13.78 -3.95 5.33
N TYR A 13 12.76 -4.60 4.80
CA TYR A 13 12.47 -4.60 3.37
C TYR A 13 10.98 -4.33 3.20
N LEU A 14 10.63 -3.06 3.13
CA LEU A 14 9.24 -2.65 2.98
C LEU A 14 8.84 -2.65 1.51
N GLY A 15 7.64 -3.14 1.23
CA GLY A 15 7.06 -3.12 -0.12
C GLY A 15 5.55 -2.97 -0.06
N ILE A 16 4.97 -2.51 -1.16
CA ILE A 16 3.52 -2.49 -1.35
C ILE A 16 3.17 -3.45 -2.47
N THR A 17 2.30 -4.40 -2.16
CA THR A 17 1.87 -5.44 -3.09
C THR A 17 0.38 -5.30 -3.37
N PRO A 18 -0.03 -5.23 -4.64
CA PRO A 18 -1.43 -5.29 -5.02
C PRO A 18 -1.95 -6.74 -4.97
N HIS A 19 -3.17 -6.91 -4.47
CA HIS A 19 -3.88 -8.17 -4.43
C HIS A 19 -5.27 -8.02 -5.02
N LEU A 20 -5.73 -9.02 -5.76
CA LEU A 20 -7.10 -9.11 -6.26
C LEU A 20 -7.55 -10.58 -6.26
N THR A 21 -7.81 -11.09 -5.05
CA THR A 21 -8.31 -12.45 -4.81
C THR A 21 -9.61 -12.37 -4.00
N ALA A 22 -10.29 -13.52 -3.85
CA ALA A 22 -11.49 -13.61 -3.02
C ALA A 22 -11.23 -13.29 -1.53
N GLU A 23 -9.99 -13.43 -1.07
CA GLU A 23 -9.61 -13.26 0.34
C GLU A 23 -8.93 -11.92 0.63
N LYS A 24 -8.16 -11.39 -0.34
CA LYS A 24 -7.46 -10.11 -0.25
C LYS A 24 -7.65 -9.32 -1.55
N SER A 25 -8.20 -8.12 -1.44
CA SER A 25 -8.39 -7.22 -2.58
C SER A 25 -7.96 -5.82 -2.16
N GLY A 26 -6.93 -5.27 -2.79
CA GLY A 26 -6.36 -3.98 -2.40
C GLY A 26 -4.85 -3.89 -2.47
N LEU A 27 -4.32 -2.85 -1.84
CA LEU A 27 -2.89 -2.61 -1.65
C LEU A 27 -2.49 -2.94 -0.22
N TYR A 28 -1.45 -3.74 -0.09
CA TYR A 28 -0.96 -4.21 1.20
C TYR A 28 0.52 -3.86 1.35
N LEU A 29 0.83 -3.20 2.46
CA LEU A 29 2.18 -2.87 2.88
C LEU A 29 2.72 -4.03 3.73
N SER A 30 3.86 -4.60 3.33
CA SER A 30 4.52 -5.68 4.06
C SER A 30 5.97 -5.34 4.37
N ASN A 31 6.56 -6.12 5.28
CA ASN A 31 7.98 -6.10 5.59
C ASN A 31 8.55 -7.52 5.46
N GLU A 32 9.24 -7.80 4.36
CA GLU A 32 9.88 -9.09 4.09
C GLU A 32 11.33 -9.17 4.63
N GLY A 33 11.77 -8.11 5.33
CA GLY A 33 13.10 -8.00 5.89
C GLY A 33 13.20 -8.46 7.34
N ILE A 34 14.29 -8.07 7.98
CA ILE A 34 14.56 -8.37 9.39
C ILE A 34 14.46 -7.09 10.21
N GLY A 35 13.69 -7.17 11.29
CA GLY A 35 13.34 -6.07 12.20
C GLY A 35 12.46 -4.99 11.57
N PRO A 36 12.02 -4.00 12.36
CA PRO A 36 10.99 -3.07 11.92
C PRO A 36 11.55 -2.04 10.94
N GLY A 37 10.73 -1.68 9.95
CA GLY A 37 10.94 -0.51 9.09
C GLY A 37 10.08 0.65 9.60
N ILE A 38 10.71 1.78 9.91
CA ILE A 38 10.04 3.00 10.37
C ILE A 38 9.84 3.91 9.15
N ILE A 39 8.60 4.20 8.80
CA ILE A 39 8.28 5.05 7.64
C ILE A 39 8.55 6.51 8.00
N THR A 40 9.33 7.18 7.17
CA THR A 40 9.73 8.58 7.34
C THR A 40 9.15 9.49 6.27
N SER A 41 8.78 8.95 5.11
CA SER A 41 8.03 9.67 4.07
C SER A 41 7.15 8.71 3.28
N PHE A 42 5.96 9.17 2.90
CA PHE A 42 5.04 8.45 2.04
C PHE A 42 4.44 9.40 1.01
N THR A 43 4.54 9.01 -0.25
CA THR A 43 4.11 9.80 -1.40
C THR A 43 3.36 8.91 -2.38
N VAL A 44 2.17 9.33 -2.78
CA VAL A 44 1.44 8.73 -3.89
C VAL A 44 1.33 9.75 -5.02
N ARG A 45 1.61 9.33 -6.25
CA ARG A 45 1.48 10.15 -7.45
C ARG A 45 0.41 9.55 -8.35
N VAL A 46 -0.47 10.41 -8.90
CA VAL A 46 -1.48 10.04 -9.90
C VAL A 46 -1.32 10.98 -11.09
N GLY A 47 -0.74 10.46 -12.17
CA GLY A 47 -0.35 11.28 -13.32
C GLY A 47 0.71 12.32 -12.93
N ASP A 48 0.34 13.59 -13.02
CA ASP A 48 1.17 14.76 -12.72
C ASP A 48 1.03 15.27 -11.28
N GLU A 49 0.02 14.83 -10.54
CA GLU A 49 -0.23 15.27 -9.17
C GLU A 49 0.37 14.33 -8.14
N GLN A 50 0.88 14.92 -7.06
CA GLN A 50 1.60 14.24 -6.01
C GLN A 50 0.99 14.57 -4.64
N PHE A 51 0.79 13.53 -3.84
CA PHE A 51 0.14 13.57 -2.53
C PHE A 51 1.10 13.05 -1.47
N ASN A 52 1.51 13.93 -0.56
CA ASN A 52 2.63 13.68 0.35
C ASN A 52 2.20 13.66 1.81
N GLY A 53 3.07 13.04 2.60
CA GLY A 53 3.17 13.26 4.03
C GLY A 53 2.71 12.07 4.84
N LEU A 54 2.77 12.23 6.15
CA LEU A 54 2.31 11.25 7.13
C LEU A 54 1.15 11.86 7.94
N GLY A 55 0.39 11.02 8.63
CA GLY A 55 -0.74 11.44 9.47
C GLY A 55 -2.05 11.40 8.70
N ASP A 56 -2.64 12.56 8.44
CA ASP A 56 -3.94 12.66 7.76
C ASP A 56 -3.90 11.97 6.40
N SER A 57 -4.89 11.10 6.18
CA SER A 57 -4.96 10.29 4.97
C SER A 57 -5.11 11.14 3.72
N ARG A 58 -4.23 10.93 2.75
CA ARG A 58 -4.34 11.56 1.42
C ARG A 58 -5.13 10.73 0.42
N TRP A 59 -5.54 9.50 0.80
CA TRP A 59 -6.33 8.62 -0.06
C TRP A 59 -7.60 9.27 -0.62
N PRO A 60 -8.40 10.08 0.11
CA PRO A 60 -9.57 10.73 -0.47
C PRO A 60 -9.21 11.55 -1.73
N ALA A 61 -8.20 12.41 -1.65
CA ALA A 61 -7.75 13.24 -2.77
C ALA A 61 -7.13 12.41 -3.90
N VAL A 62 -6.33 11.38 -3.55
CA VAL A 62 -5.76 10.42 -4.53
C VAL A 62 -6.87 9.72 -5.33
N LEU A 63 -7.89 9.22 -4.64
CA LEU A 63 -9.02 8.49 -5.23
C LEU A 63 -9.89 9.41 -6.09
N GLU A 64 -10.13 10.65 -5.65
CA GLU A 64 -10.83 11.67 -6.43
C GLU A 64 -10.07 12.00 -7.73
N LYS A 65 -8.75 12.24 -7.65
CA LYS A 65 -7.90 12.45 -8.83
C LYS A 65 -7.91 11.24 -9.77
N ALA A 66 -7.98 10.02 -9.22
CA ALA A 66 -8.14 8.78 -9.97
C ALA A 66 -9.56 8.56 -10.53
N ARG A 67 -10.52 9.46 -10.24
CA ARG A 67 -11.95 9.39 -10.61
C ARG A 67 -12.67 8.17 -10.02
N LEU A 68 -12.33 7.82 -8.79
CA LEU A 68 -12.95 6.74 -8.01
C LEU A 68 -13.77 7.34 -6.88
N ASN A 69 -14.73 6.58 -6.35
CA ASN A 69 -15.54 6.97 -5.22
C ASN A 69 -14.80 6.68 -3.90
N PRO A 70 -14.38 7.69 -3.12
CA PRO A 70 -13.62 7.48 -1.88
C PRO A 70 -14.35 6.68 -0.79
N GLU A 71 -15.68 6.61 -0.86
CA GLU A 71 -16.52 5.83 0.07
C GLU A 71 -16.45 4.32 -0.20
N CYS A 72 -15.93 3.93 -1.37
CA CYS A 72 -15.75 2.52 -1.72
C CYS A 72 -14.56 1.86 -1.02
N PHE A 73 -13.76 2.60 -0.25
CA PHE A 73 -12.47 2.13 0.23
C PHE A 73 -12.30 2.34 1.73
N ALA A 74 -11.83 1.30 2.42
CA ALA A 74 -11.14 1.44 3.69
C ALA A 74 -9.69 1.89 3.41
N LYS A 75 -9.24 2.90 4.14
CA LYS A 75 -8.05 3.70 3.82
C LYS A 75 -7.06 3.66 4.97
N GLY A 76 -5.90 3.04 4.76
CA GLY A 76 -4.76 3.06 5.67
C GLY A 76 -3.69 4.01 5.14
N TRP A 77 -3.40 5.09 5.88
CA TRP A 77 -2.31 6.01 5.55
C TRP A 77 -1.28 5.99 6.68
N PRO A 78 0.03 5.94 6.37
CA PRO A 78 1.06 5.93 7.40
C PRO A 78 1.02 7.19 8.29
N THR A 79 1.08 7.00 9.61
CA THR A 79 1.24 8.08 10.58
C THR A 79 2.71 8.37 10.88
N GLU A 80 3.00 9.49 11.54
CA GLU A 80 4.35 9.75 12.04
C GLU A 80 4.82 8.62 12.96
N GLY A 81 6.07 8.17 12.76
CA GLY A 81 6.65 7.06 13.53
C GLY A 81 6.03 5.69 13.24
N ALA A 82 5.21 5.54 12.20
CA ALA A 82 4.63 4.26 11.81
C ALA A 82 5.75 3.23 11.58
N ALA A 83 5.68 2.11 12.31
CA ALA A 83 6.64 1.03 12.23
C ALA A 83 5.98 -0.25 11.72
N VAL A 84 6.53 -0.81 10.65
CA VAL A 84 6.06 -2.06 10.04
C VAL A 84 6.94 -3.20 10.51
N ARG A 85 6.33 -4.15 11.24
CA ARG A 85 7.03 -5.34 11.74
C ARG A 85 7.12 -6.41 10.64
N PRO A 86 8.19 -7.23 10.62
CA PRO A 86 8.26 -8.37 9.71
C PRO A 86 7.08 -9.33 9.88
N GLY A 87 6.61 -9.89 8.77
CA GLY A 87 5.54 -10.89 8.73
C GLY A 87 4.11 -10.35 8.89
N ASN A 88 3.93 -9.02 8.93
CA ASN A 88 2.61 -8.40 8.95
C ASN A 88 2.31 -7.74 7.59
N ASP A 89 1.15 -8.07 7.04
CA ASP A 89 0.54 -7.34 5.92
C ASP A 89 -0.45 -6.32 6.45
N ILE A 90 -0.25 -5.05 6.12
CA ILE A 90 -1.13 -3.94 6.51
C ILE A 90 -1.88 -3.49 5.26
N ALA A 91 -3.21 -3.61 5.26
CA ALA A 91 -4.03 -3.03 4.21
C ALA A 91 -3.91 -1.49 4.24
N ILE A 92 -3.35 -0.91 3.19
CA ILE A 92 -3.28 0.56 3.02
C ILE A 92 -4.41 1.08 2.16
N LEU A 93 -5.00 0.23 1.33
CA LEU A 93 -6.22 0.53 0.59
C LEU A 93 -6.94 -0.78 0.26
N GLU A 94 -8.16 -0.97 0.73
CA GLU A 94 -8.99 -2.15 0.41
C GLU A 94 -10.46 -1.72 0.19
N PRO A 95 -11.29 -2.49 -0.54
CA PRO A 95 -12.72 -2.21 -0.60
C PRO A 95 -13.33 -2.12 0.80
N THR A 96 -14.26 -1.18 0.98
CA THR A 96 -15.02 -1.07 2.22
C THR A 96 -15.81 -2.35 2.49
N LYS A 97 -16.00 -2.68 3.77
CA LYS A 97 -16.90 -3.77 4.21
C LYS A 97 -18.38 -3.35 4.21
N SER A 98 -18.67 -2.09 3.88
CA SER A 98 -20.05 -1.61 3.77
C SER A 98 -20.80 -2.38 2.68
N THR A 99 -21.94 -2.95 3.04
CA THR A 99 -22.80 -3.72 2.13
C THR A 99 -23.54 -2.84 1.12
N GLN A 100 -23.53 -1.52 1.31
CA GLN A 100 -24.27 -0.57 0.47
C GLN A 100 -23.77 -0.55 -0.99
N PHE A 101 -22.49 -0.88 -1.23
CA PHE A 101 -21.85 -0.72 -2.54
C PHE A 101 -20.94 -1.91 -2.94
N GLY A 102 -21.04 -3.05 -2.26
CA GLY A 102 -20.05 -4.16 -2.30
C GLY A 102 -19.49 -4.50 -3.70
N PRO A 103 -20.31 -4.95 -4.67
CA PRO A 103 -19.83 -5.33 -6.00
C PRO A 103 -19.23 -4.16 -6.80
N LEU A 104 -19.77 -2.94 -6.64
CA LEU A 104 -19.25 -1.75 -7.32
C LEU A 104 -17.88 -1.34 -6.78
N CYS A 105 -17.65 -1.48 -5.48
CA CYS A 105 -16.36 -1.12 -4.87
C CYS A 105 -15.25 -2.09 -5.24
N LEU A 106 -15.56 -3.38 -5.41
CA LEU A 106 -14.60 -4.33 -5.94
C LEU A 106 -14.24 -4.02 -7.41
N LEU A 107 -15.22 -3.65 -8.23
CA LEU A 107 -14.96 -3.22 -9.62
C LEU A 107 -14.09 -1.96 -9.67
N GLN A 108 -14.34 -0.99 -8.79
CA GLN A 108 -13.48 0.20 -8.68
C GLN A 108 -12.06 -0.15 -8.22
N MET A 109 -11.92 -1.09 -7.28
CA MET A 109 -10.61 -1.59 -6.89
C MET A 109 -9.89 -2.26 -8.06
N SER A 110 -10.57 -3.10 -8.85
CA SER A 110 -9.95 -3.72 -10.02
C SER A 110 -9.50 -2.69 -11.04
N PHE A 111 -10.28 -1.63 -11.28
CA PHE A 111 -9.86 -0.54 -12.16
C PHE A 111 -8.65 0.20 -11.62
N PHE A 112 -8.61 0.50 -10.31
CA PHE A 112 -7.48 1.15 -9.68
C PHE A 112 -6.19 0.34 -9.83
N LEU A 113 -6.24 -0.96 -9.58
CA LEU A 113 -5.09 -1.85 -9.65
C LEU A 113 -4.58 -2.13 -11.09
N GLN A 114 -5.31 -1.70 -12.12
CA GLN A 114 -4.87 -1.78 -13.52
C GLN A 114 -4.26 -0.46 -14.04
N ARG A 115 -4.22 0.59 -13.20
CA ARG A 115 -3.76 1.91 -13.62
C ARG A 115 -2.24 2.00 -13.65
N ASN A 116 -1.69 2.30 -14.83
CA ASN A 116 -0.25 2.49 -15.01
C ASN A 116 0.25 3.90 -14.64
N ASP A 117 -0.65 4.81 -14.26
CA ASP A 117 -0.33 6.20 -13.93
C ASP A 117 -0.28 6.48 -12.41
N VAL A 118 -0.41 5.43 -11.58
CA VAL A 118 -0.36 5.54 -10.13
C VAL A 118 0.93 4.94 -9.59
N PHE A 119 1.72 5.75 -8.91
CA PHE A 119 3.02 5.38 -8.35
C PHE A 119 3.09 5.72 -6.86
N VAL A 120 3.89 4.95 -6.13
CA VAL A 120 4.21 5.23 -4.74
C VAL A 120 5.71 5.38 -4.57
N GLU A 121 6.10 6.29 -3.70
CA GLU A 121 7.44 6.40 -3.17
C GLU A 121 7.35 6.44 -1.63
N MET A 122 8.12 5.58 -0.99
CA MET A 122 8.17 5.45 0.46
C MET A 122 9.62 5.45 0.91
N HIS A 123 9.94 6.36 1.81
CA HIS A 123 11.21 6.37 2.52
C HIS A 123 11.00 5.81 3.91
N TYR A 124 11.93 4.98 4.34
CA TYR A 124 11.88 4.34 5.64
C TYR A 124 13.28 4.07 6.17
N GLU A 125 13.39 3.78 7.45
CA GLU A 125 14.65 3.50 8.11
C GLU A 125 14.58 2.26 8.99
N SER A 126 15.74 1.66 9.27
CA SER A 126 15.86 0.67 10.34
C SER A 126 15.87 1.33 11.73
N LEU A 127 15.82 0.53 12.79
CA LEU A 127 16.02 0.99 14.17
C LEU A 127 17.33 1.75 14.38
N TYR A 128 18.33 1.52 13.52
CA TYR A 128 19.65 2.15 13.57
C TYR A 128 19.76 3.36 12.65
N LYS A 129 18.64 3.94 12.19
CA LYS A 129 18.58 5.13 11.32
C LYS A 129 19.26 4.95 9.96
N GLU A 130 19.37 3.70 9.50
CA GLU A 130 19.84 3.41 8.15
C GLU A 130 18.69 3.63 7.15
N PRO A 131 18.86 4.48 6.14
CA PRO A 131 17.78 4.85 5.23
C PRO A 131 17.61 3.85 4.09
N PHE A 132 16.36 3.67 3.66
CA PHE A 132 15.95 2.85 2.53
C PHE A 132 14.80 3.53 1.78
N THR A 133 14.61 3.14 0.52
CA THR A 133 13.54 3.65 -0.32
C THR A 133 12.87 2.50 -1.06
N PHE A 134 11.55 2.51 -1.07
CA PHE A 134 10.73 1.73 -1.98
C PHE A 134 10.07 2.69 -2.97
N SER A 135 10.13 2.38 -4.25
CA SER A 135 9.47 3.14 -5.31
C SER A 135 8.98 2.20 -6.39
N GLY A 136 7.72 2.37 -6.81
CA GLY A 136 7.12 1.48 -7.80
C GLY A 136 5.69 1.86 -8.17
N PRO A 137 5.15 1.24 -9.23
CA PRO A 137 3.75 1.37 -9.57
C PRO A 137 2.88 0.68 -8.51
N LEU A 138 1.65 1.18 -8.33
CA LEU A 138 0.64 0.52 -7.49
C LEU A 138 -0.25 -0.45 -8.30
N SER A 139 0.05 -0.67 -9.57
CA SER A 139 -0.67 -1.59 -10.44
C SER A 139 -0.21 -3.04 -10.29
N MET A 140 -1.11 -3.97 -10.61
CA MET A 140 -0.76 -5.36 -10.88
C MET A 140 -0.03 -5.45 -12.22
N ASN A 141 1.16 -6.04 -12.23
CA ASN A 141 1.97 -6.21 -13.44
C ASN A 141 1.55 -7.44 -14.28
N GLU A 142 0.67 -8.30 -13.75
CA GLU A 142 0.14 -9.47 -14.48
C GLU A 142 -1.20 -9.12 -15.11
N ALA A 143 -1.30 -9.30 -16.44
CA ALA A 143 -2.54 -9.12 -17.18
C ALA A 143 -3.64 -10.00 -16.57
N MET A 144 -4.70 -9.37 -16.05
CA MET A 144 -5.82 -10.08 -15.46
C MET A 144 -6.50 -11.03 -16.46
N ASP A 145 -6.64 -12.30 -16.07
CA ASP A 145 -7.64 -13.19 -16.64
C ASP A 145 -9.04 -12.72 -16.19
N MET A 146 -9.82 -12.20 -17.13
CA MET A 146 -11.20 -11.75 -16.91
C MET A 146 -12.10 -12.84 -16.31
N GLY A 147 -11.71 -14.12 -16.38
CA GLY A 147 -12.38 -15.24 -15.72
C GLY A 147 -12.31 -15.21 -14.18
N ALA A 148 -11.26 -14.59 -13.60
CA ALA A 148 -11.12 -14.47 -12.15
C ALA A 148 -12.10 -13.44 -11.56
N LEU A 149 -12.30 -12.29 -12.22
CA LEU A 149 -13.31 -11.30 -11.82
C LEU A 149 -14.73 -11.87 -11.87
N GLY A 150 -15.05 -12.65 -12.90
CA GLY A 150 -16.37 -13.29 -13.03
C GLY A 150 -16.69 -14.22 -11.88
N LYS A 151 -15.69 -14.93 -11.33
CA LYS A 151 -15.88 -15.81 -10.16
C LYS A 151 -16.02 -15.05 -8.84
N ILE A 152 -15.42 -13.87 -8.72
CA ILE A 152 -15.53 -13.03 -7.50
C ILE A 152 -16.87 -12.28 -7.48
N LEU A 153 -17.37 -11.84 -8.64
CA LEU A 153 -18.63 -11.07 -8.76
C LEU A 153 -19.92 -11.93 -8.75
N GLN A 154 -19.81 -13.26 -8.83
CA GLN A 154 -20.97 -14.19 -8.85
C GLN A 154 -21.36 -14.75 -7.46
N ARG A 155 -20.75 -14.27 -6.38
CA ARG A 155 -21.14 -14.56 -4.99
C ARG A 155 -21.72 -13.32 -4.33
#